data_AF-A0A7Y2BIC7-F1
#
_entry.id   AF-A0A7Y2BIC7-F1
#
_cell.length_a   1.000
_cell.length_b   1.000
_cell.length_c   1.000
_cell.angle_alpha   90.00
_cell.angle_beta   90.00
_cell.angle_gamma   90.00
#
_symmetry.space_group_name_H-M   'P 1'
#
loop_
_entity.id
_entity.type
_entity.pdbx_description
1 polymer ?
#
loop_
_entity_poly.entity_id
_entity_poly.type
_entity_poly.pdbx_seq_one_letter_code
_entity_poly.pdbx_strand_id
1 'polypeptide(L)' 'MGEPARMLKIPEVAARLRCGAGKAYRLAREWPFTVRLGDGPRAPLRVPEDALEAYIKRGGDTWQT' A
#
# COMPACT_ATOMS: atom_id res chain seq x y z
N MET A 1 -8.05 -15.61 15.52
CA MET A 1 -8.90 -15.16 14.40
C MET A 1 -8.20 -13.95 13.81
N GLY A 2 -7.52 -14.10 12.67
CA GLY A 2 -6.84 -12.98 12.03
C GLY A 2 -7.88 -11.97 11.56
N GLU A 3 -7.67 -10.70 11.89
CA GLU A 3 -8.53 -9.60 11.48
C GLU A 3 -8.75 -9.63 9.95
N PRO A 4 -9.95 -9.29 9.45
CA PRO A 4 -10.18 -9.27 8.00
C PRO A 4 -9.21 -8.26 7.39
N ALA A 5 -8.31 -8.73 6.50
CA ALA A 5 -7.29 -7.90 5.87
C ALA A 5 -7.91 -6.62 5.29
N ARG A 6 -7.77 -5.50 6.00
CA ARG A 6 -8.41 -4.24 5.64
C ARG A 6 -7.75 -3.72 4.38
N MET A 7 -8.50 -3.58 3.30
CA MET A 7 -7.95 -3.10 2.03
C MET A 7 -7.89 -1.57 2.02
N LEU A 8 -6.70 -1.01 2.15
CA LEU A 8 -6.42 0.42 2.15
C LEU A 8 -6.33 0.96 0.73
N LYS A 9 -6.81 2.19 0.53
CA LYS A 9 -6.60 2.92 -0.73
C LYS A 9 -5.20 3.54 -0.75
N ILE A 10 -4.67 3.81 -1.94
CA ILE A 10 -3.39 4.55 -2.11
C ILE A 10 -3.23 5.78 -1.20
N PRO A 11 -4.22 6.69 -1.05
CA PRO A 11 -4.10 7.80 -0.10
C PRO A 11 -3.94 7.37 1.37
N GLU A 12 -4.57 6.28 1.80
CA GLU A 12 -4.39 5.74 3.16
C GLU A 12 -3.02 5.08 3.32
N VAL A 13 -2.55 4.35 2.30
CA VAL A 13 -1.20 3.79 2.25
C VAL A 13 -0.15 4.90 2.35
N ALA A 14 -0.35 6.01 1.62
CA ALA A 14 0.52 7.17 1.67
C ALA A 14 0.57 7.79 3.08
N ALA A 15 -0.58 7.93 3.75
CA ALA A 15 -0.66 8.42 5.11
C ALA A 15 0.08 7.50 6.11
N ARG A 16 -0.06 6.17 5.96
CA ARG A 16 0.62 5.17 6.81
C ARG A 16 2.13 5.14 6.61
N LEU A 17 2.58 5.23 5.37
CA LEU A 17 4.01 5.33 5.02
C LEU A 17 4.60 6.72 5.32
N ARG A 18 3.77 7.69 5.76
CA ARG A 18 4.11 9.12 5.83
C ARG A 18 4.84 9.60 4.58
N CYS A 19 4.34 9.21 3.42
CA CYS A 19 4.95 9.52 2.14
C CYS A 19 3.97 10.18 1.16
N GLY A 20 4.50 10.80 0.10
CA GLY A 20 3.69 11.37 -0.96
C GLY A 20 2.88 10.32 -1.72
N ALA A 21 1.69 10.72 -2.18
CA ALA A 21 0.78 9.85 -2.95
C ALA A 21 1.45 9.23 -4.20
N GLY A 22 2.40 9.92 -4.82
CA GLY A 22 3.17 9.40 -5.95
C GLY A 22 4.05 8.19 -5.58
N LYS A 23 4.75 8.24 -4.44
CA LYS A 23 5.58 7.11 -3.97
C LYS A 23 4.71 5.93 -3.55
N ALA A 24 3.61 6.21 -2.84
CA ALA A 24 2.64 5.17 -2.45
C ALA A 24 2.01 4.49 -3.69
N TYR A 25 1.69 5.25 -4.74
CA TYR A 25 1.17 4.69 -5.98
C TYR A 25 2.21 3.81 -6.68
N ARG A 26 3.47 4.24 -6.72
CA ARG A 26 4.57 3.46 -7.30
C ARG A 26 4.77 2.15 -6.53
N LEU A 27 4.88 2.21 -5.20
CA LEU A 27 4.99 1.04 -4.33
C LEU A 27 3.82 0.08 -4.49
N ALA A 28 2.59 0.59 -4.50
CA ALA A 28 1.43 -0.25 -4.73
C ALA A 28 1.45 -0.93 -6.11
N ARG A 29 1.99 -0.30 -7.15
CA ARG A 29 2.19 -0.98 -8.44
C ARG A 29 3.29 -2.03 -8.42
N GLU A 30 4.32 -1.85 -7.59
CA GLU A 30 5.44 -2.79 -7.43
C GLU A 30 5.09 -3.96 -6.50
N TRP A 31 4.13 -3.77 -5.59
CA TRP A 31 3.74 -4.81 -4.64
C TRP A 31 2.85 -5.89 -5.28
N PRO A 32 3.20 -7.18 -5.08
CA PRO A 32 2.44 -8.30 -5.65
C PRO A 32 1.08 -8.52 -4.98
N PHE A 33 0.88 -7.97 -3.77
CA PHE A 33 -0.36 -8.08 -3.00
C PHE A 33 -1.36 -6.96 -3.30
N THR A 34 -1.03 -6.02 -4.18
CA THR A 34 -1.95 -4.95 -4.56
C THR A 34 -3.04 -5.49 -5.47
N VAL A 35 -4.28 -5.20 -5.11
CA VAL A 35 -5.46 -5.57 -5.87
C VAL A 35 -5.95 -4.36 -6.64
N ARG A 36 -6.05 -4.49 -7.95
CA ARG A 36 -6.70 -3.48 -8.80
C ARG A 36 -8.19 -3.79 -8.86
N LEU A 37 -9.01 -2.88 -8.34
CA LEU A 37 -10.47 -3.00 -8.42
C LEU A 37 -10.95 -2.35 -9.72
N GLY A 38 -11.04 -3.16 -10.78
CA GLY A 38 -11.58 -2.77 -12.07
C GLY A 38 -10.54 -2.79 -13.20
N ASP A 39 -11.05 -2.68 -14.43
CA ASP A 39 -10.24 -2.72 -15.64
C ASP A 39 -10.15 -1.31 -16.22
N GLY A 40 -9.02 -0.63 -16.01
CA GLY A 40 -8.79 0.71 -16.52
C GLY A 40 -7.62 1.44 -15.87
N PRO A 41 -7.06 2.48 -16.53
CA PRO A 41 -5.91 3.25 -16.02
C PRO A 41 -6.23 4.04 -14.75
N ARG A 42 -7.52 4.26 -14.45
CA ARG A 42 -8.03 4.91 -13.23
C ARG A 42 -8.58 3.92 -12.22
N ALA A 43 -8.44 2.61 -12.44
CA ALA A 43 -8.96 1.62 -11.52
C ALA A 43 -8.29 1.79 -10.13
N PRO A 44 -9.09 1.91 -9.05
CA PRO A 44 -8.53 2.09 -7.71
C PRO A 44 -7.69 0.89 -7.31
N LEU A 45 -6.43 1.16 -7.00
CA LEU A 45 -5.52 0.20 -6.39
C LEU A 45 -5.82 0.14 -4.90
N ARG A 46 -5.97 -1.08 -4.39
CA ARG A 46 -6.10 -1.38 -2.98
C ARG A 46 -4.97 -2.25 -2.51
N VAL A 47 -4.47 -1.93 -1.32
CA VAL A 47 -3.38 -2.64 -0.69
C VAL A 47 -3.90 -3.24 0.62
N PRO A 48 -3.73 -4.55 0.87
CA PRO A 48 -4.01 -5.13 2.17
C PRO A 48 -3.17 -4.46 3.26
N GLU A 49 -3.84 -3.98 4.31
CA GLU A 49 -3.24 -3.34 5.48
C GLU A 49 -2.20 -4.24 6.12
N ASP A 50 -2.47 -5.54 6.27
CA ASP A 50 -1.53 -6.49 6.87
C ASP A 50 -0.19 -6.53 6.10
N ALA A 51 -0.24 -6.55 4.77
CA ALA A 51 0.97 -6.54 3.94
C ALA A 51 1.70 -5.19 4.02
N LEU A 52 0.96 -4.09 4.13
CA LEU A 52 1.52 -2.76 4.36
C LEU A 52 2.20 -2.67 5.74
N GLU A 53 1.54 -3.16 6.79
CA GLU A 53 2.06 -3.20 8.16
C GLU A 53 3.28 -4.09 8.23
N ALA A 54 3.25 -5.26 7.59
CA ALA A 54 4.39 -6.15 7.45
C ALA A 54 5.55 -5.45 6.73
N TYR A 55 5.27 -4.70 5.65
CA TYR A 55 6.28 -3.90 4.96
C TYR A 55 6.89 -2.85 5.89
N ILE A 56 6.08 -2.03 6.56
CA ILE A 56 6.53 -0.98 7.50
C ILE A 56 7.36 -1.61 8.64
N LYS A 57 6.86 -2.70 9.24
CA LYS A 57 7.51 -3.43 10.33
C LYS A 57 8.83 -4.07 9.91
N ARG A 58 8.95 -4.48 8.65
CA ARG A 58 10.19 -5.00 8.06
C ARG A 58 11.22 -3.90 7.75
N GLY A 59 10.94 -2.65 8.15
CA GLY A 59 11.77 -1.49 7.86
C GLY A 59 11.44 -0.87 6.51
N GLY A 60 10.15 -0.89 6.16
CA GLY A 60 9.59 -0.47 4.88
C GLY A 60 10.14 0.87 4.45
N ASP A 61 11.21 0.81 3.66
CA ASP A 61 11.94 1.94 3.14
C ASP A 61 12.53 2.86 4.23
N THR A 62 13.51 2.35 5.00
CA THR A 62 14.48 3.18 5.72
C THR A 62 15.24 4.10 4.75
N TRP A 63 14.62 5.19 4.30
CA TRP A 63 15.33 6.43 3.95
C TRP A 63 15.56 7.21 5.24
N GLN A 64 16.26 6.59 6.19
CA GLN A 64 17.04 7.36 7.15
C GLN A 64 18.43 7.48 6.53
N THR A 65 18.66 8.58 5.83
CA THR A 65 20.01 9.12 5.59
C THR A 65 20.02 10.51 6.20
#